data_AF-A0A7S2HZ40-F1
#
_entry.id   AF-A0A7S2HZ40-F1
#
_cell.length_a   1.000
_cell.length_b   1.000
_cell.length_c   1.000
_cell.angle_alpha   90.00
_cell.angle_beta   90.00
_cell.angle_gamma   90.00
#
_symmetry.space_group_name_H-M   'P 1'
#
loop_
_entity.id
_entity.type
_entity.pdbx_description
1 polymer ?
#
loop_
_entity_poly.entity_id
_entity_poly.type
_entity_poly.pdbx_seq_one_letter_code
_entity_poly.pdbx_strand_id
1 'polypeptide(L)'
;SDVGGVSWEALLFLVYLFFWIFEPLPINENVGKVIKSYLLLKTIVCVLFATLMSAVLWCLSCPLWPIFFVLTFLLNYIPEIGAVLSAFLTLPAVMFDGAIDPNRRVWNTVTLAICGTIIKVVTGNVVEVRLYATRGGQFM
;
A
#
# COMPACT_ATOMS: atom_id res chain seq x y z
N SER A 1 45.33 9.97 10.39
CA SER A 1 43.94 9.87 10.85
C SER A 1 43.08 9.20 9.79
N ASP A 2 43.29 7.90 9.60
CA ASP A 2 42.36 6.77 9.34
C ASP A 2 41.03 6.94 8.56
N VAL A 3 40.88 7.91 7.66
CA VAL A 3 39.66 8.00 6.82
C VAL A 3 39.58 6.85 5.79
N GLY A 4 40.72 6.29 5.37
CA GLY A 4 40.79 5.20 4.40
C GLY A 4 40.31 3.84 4.92
N GLY A 5 40.52 3.57 6.22
CA GLY A 5 40.08 2.31 6.85
C GLY A 5 38.56 2.23 7.00
N VAL A 6 37.96 3.31 7.49
CA VAL A 6 36.51 3.41 7.74
C VAL A 6 35.70 3.27 6.45
N SER A 7 36.20 3.80 5.33
CA SER A 7 35.52 3.69 4.03
C SER A 7 35.49 2.25 3.50
N TRP A 8 36.57 1.49 3.75
CA TRP A 8 36.65 0.08 3.36
C TRP A 8 35.75 -0.81 4.22
N GLU A 9 35.72 -0.57 5.53
CA GLU A 9 34.85 -1.26 6.47
C GLU A 9 33.37 -1.05 6.14
N ALA A 10 32.98 0.20 5.80
CA ALA A 10 31.62 0.52 5.39
C ALA A 10 31.22 -0.20 4.10
N LEU A 11 32.13 -0.33 3.13
CA LEU A 11 31.89 -1.05 1.89
C LEU A 11 31.69 -2.55 2.13
N LEU A 12 32.55 -3.17 2.96
CA LEU A 12 32.40 -4.58 3.34
C LEU A 12 31.11 -4.83 4.11
N PHE A 13 30.71 -3.92 5.00
CA PHE A 13 29.44 -4.01 5.73
C PHE A 13 28.24 -3.93 4.79
N LEU A 14 28.27 -3.03 3.79
CA LEU A 14 27.21 -2.88 2.80
C LEU A 14 27.08 -4.14 1.91
N VAL A 15 28.21 -4.70 1.48
CA VAL A 15 28.25 -5.97 0.74
C VAL A 15 27.74 -7.13 1.59
N TYR A 16 28.08 -7.18 2.88
CA TYR A 16 27.59 -8.22 3.80
C TYR A 16 26.08 -8.11 4.03
N LEU A 17 25.54 -6.90 4.20
CA LEU A 17 24.09 -6.67 4.27
C LEU A 17 23.39 -7.10 2.98
N PHE A 18 24.00 -6.86 1.83
CA PHE A 18 23.50 -7.32 0.55
C PHE A 18 23.53 -8.86 0.47
N PHE A 19 24.61 -9.51 0.87
CA PHE A 19 24.66 -10.96 0.86
C PHE A 19 23.60 -11.56 1.81
N TRP A 20 23.43 -10.95 2.98
CA TRP A 20 22.43 -11.36 3.96
C TRP A 20 20.99 -11.15 3.48
N ILE A 21 20.68 -10.10 2.70
CA ILE A 21 19.32 -9.91 2.15
C ILE A 21 18.98 -10.94 1.06
N PHE A 22 19.99 -11.48 0.36
CA PHE A 22 19.81 -12.46 -0.71
C PHE A 22 19.92 -13.92 -0.25
N GLU A 23 20.42 -14.18 0.96
CA GLU A 23 20.48 -15.53 1.49
C GLU A 23 19.05 -16.06 1.71
N PRO A 24 18.64 -17.15 1.02
CA PRO A 24 17.31 -17.69 1.20
C PRO A 24 17.20 -18.19 2.63
N LEU A 25 16.39 -17.50 3.43
CA LEU A 25 16.08 -17.94 4.79
C LEU A 25 15.69 -19.42 4.74
N PRO A 26 16.14 -20.26 5.68
CA PRO A 26 15.68 -21.64 5.78
C PRO A 26 14.18 -21.62 6.13
N ILE A 27 13.34 -21.58 5.09
CA ILE A 27 11.88 -21.56 5.21
C ILE A 27 11.47 -22.98 5.61
N ASN A 28 11.31 -23.20 6.92
CA ASN A 28 10.58 -24.36 7.41
C ASN A 28 9.19 -24.42 6.75
N GLU A 29 8.66 -25.61 6.47
CA GLU A 29 7.33 -25.78 5.83
C GLU A 29 6.22 -25.01 6.56
N ASN A 30 6.33 -24.88 7.89
CA ASN A 30 5.40 -24.09 8.68
C ASN A 30 5.47 -22.61 8.31
N VAL A 31 6.67 -22.03 8.16
CA VAL A 31 6.87 -20.62 7.75
C VAL A 31 6.30 -20.39 6.36
N GLY A 32 6.48 -21.33 5.43
CA GLY A 32 5.91 -21.25 4.08
C GLY A 32 4.37 -21.18 4.08
N LYS A 33 3.71 -21.98 4.93
CA LYS A 33 2.24 -21.94 5.10
C LYS A 33 1.76 -20.61 5.67
N VAL A 34 2.49 -20.04 6.64
CA VAL A 34 2.17 -18.73 7.21
C VAL A 34 2.29 -17.65 6.13
N ILE A 35 3.43 -17.59 5.42
CA ILE A 35 3.66 -16.61 4.36
C ILE A 35 2.57 -16.69 3.29
N LYS A 36 2.26 -17.88 2.78
CA LYS A 36 1.20 -18.06 1.77
C LYS A 36 -0.16 -17.55 2.26
N SER A 37 -0.53 -17.92 3.48
CA SER A 37 -1.76 -17.47 4.12
C SER A 37 -1.81 -15.96 4.30
N TYR A 38 -0.68 -15.34 4.69
CA TYR A 38 -0.55 -13.89 4.83
C TYR A 38 -0.62 -13.16 3.49
N LEU A 39 0.06 -13.66 2.45
CA LEU A 39 0.06 -13.06 1.12
C LEU A 39 -1.35 -13.07 0.51
N LEU A 40 -2.07 -14.20 0.58
CA LEU A 40 -3.47 -14.27 0.11
C LEU A 40 -4.36 -13.26 0.81
N LEU A 41 -4.18 -13.14 2.12
CA LEU A 41 -4.97 -12.25 2.95
C LEU A 41 -4.65 -10.78 2.63
N LYS A 42 -3.37 -10.45 2.44
CA LYS A 42 -2.93 -9.14 1.96
C LYS A 42 -3.57 -8.81 0.62
N THR A 43 -3.57 -9.74 -0.33
CA THR A 43 -4.20 -9.56 -1.64
C THR A 43 -5.69 -9.23 -1.51
N ILE A 44 -6.43 -9.94 -0.67
CA ILE A 44 -7.87 -9.67 -0.44
C ILE A 44 -8.07 -8.25 0.11
N VAL A 45 -7.25 -7.82 1.06
CA VAL A 45 -7.33 -6.47 1.64
C VAL A 45 -7.00 -5.40 0.59
N CYS A 46 -5.97 -5.61 -0.24
CA CYS A 46 -5.61 -4.69 -1.32
C CYS A 46 -6.72 -4.58 -2.36
N VAL A 47 -7.33 -5.71 -2.77
CA VAL A 47 -8.47 -5.72 -3.70
C VAL A 47 -9.65 -4.96 -3.09
N LEU A 48 -10.00 -5.25 -1.85
CA LEU A 48 -11.11 -4.57 -1.16
C LEU A 48 -10.88 -3.06 -1.15
N PHE A 49 -9.71 -2.60 -0.71
CA PHE A 49 -9.39 -1.17 -0.71
C PHE A 49 -9.49 -0.54 -2.10
N ALA A 50 -8.91 -1.18 -3.12
CA ALA A 50 -8.93 -0.69 -4.49
C ALA A 50 -10.36 -0.59 -5.03
N THR A 51 -11.20 -1.60 -4.76
CA THR A 51 -12.61 -1.58 -5.17
C THR A 51 -13.38 -0.43 -4.53
N LEU A 52 -13.18 -0.18 -3.23
CA LEU A 52 -13.82 0.95 -2.54
C LEU A 52 -13.35 2.29 -3.10
N MET A 53 -12.06 2.48 -3.33
CA MET A 53 -11.55 3.74 -3.89
C MET A 53 -12.04 3.98 -5.31
N SER A 54 -12.09 2.95 -6.15
CA SER A 54 -12.64 3.07 -7.50
C SER A 54 -14.14 3.28 -7.51
N ALA A 55 -14.89 2.71 -6.56
CA ALA A 55 -16.31 2.99 -6.41
C ALA A 55 -16.59 4.46 -6.06
N VAL A 56 -15.74 5.07 -5.22
CA VAL A 56 -15.81 6.51 -4.93
C VAL A 56 -15.54 7.32 -6.20
N LEU A 57 -14.46 7.01 -6.93
CA LEU A 57 -14.12 7.70 -8.19
C LEU A 57 -15.21 7.56 -9.26
N TRP A 58 -15.84 6.39 -9.34
CA TRP A 58 -17.00 6.16 -10.21
C TRP A 58 -18.16 7.08 -9.81
N CYS A 59 -18.49 7.17 -8.52
CA CYS A 59 -19.56 8.04 -8.01
C CYS A 59 -19.27 9.52 -8.33
N LEU A 60 -18.00 9.92 -8.32
CA LEU A 60 -17.55 11.25 -8.69
C LEU A 60 -17.54 11.51 -10.22
N SER A 61 -17.95 10.54 -11.04
CA SER A 61 -17.96 10.59 -12.51
C SER A 61 -16.59 10.87 -13.15
N CYS A 62 -15.50 10.48 -12.48
CA CYS A 62 -14.16 10.65 -13.02
C CYS A 62 -13.83 9.51 -13.99
N PRO A 63 -13.50 9.79 -15.27
CA PRO A 63 -13.24 8.76 -16.28
C PRO A 63 -11.99 7.92 -15.99
N LEU A 64 -11.09 8.40 -15.12
CA LEU A 64 -9.86 7.70 -14.74
C LEU A 64 -10.06 6.59 -13.68
N TRP A 65 -11.30 6.32 -13.25
CA TRP A 65 -11.61 5.33 -12.22
C TRP A 65 -11.00 3.92 -12.42
N PRO A 66 -10.87 3.35 -13.64
CA PRO A 66 -10.33 2.00 -13.80
C PRO A 66 -8.80 1.97 -13.78
N ILE A 67 -8.14 3.07 -14.16
CA ILE A 67 -6.68 3.22 -14.06
C ILE A 67 -6.29 3.30 -12.58
N PHE A 68 -7.05 4.10 -11.82
CA PHE A 68 -6.85 4.22 -10.38
C PHE A 68 -7.19 2.95 -9.61
N PHE A 69 -8.07 2.09 -10.12
CA PHE A 69 -8.30 0.76 -9.55
C PHE A 69 -7.01 -0.07 -9.53
N VAL A 70 -6.40 -0.23 -10.70
CA VAL A 70 -5.19 -1.03 -10.85
C VAL A 70 -4.04 -0.41 -10.06
N LEU A 71 -3.90 0.92 -10.15
CA LEU A 71 -2.85 1.66 -9.44
C LEU A 71 -2.98 1.54 -7.91
N THR A 72 -4.17 1.79 -7.36
CA THR A 72 -4.45 1.65 -5.91
C THR A 72 -4.22 0.21 -5.43
N PHE A 73 -4.60 -0.78 -6.24
CA PHE A 73 -4.39 -2.20 -5.95
C PHE A 73 -2.90 -2.55 -5.86
N LEU A 74 -2.11 -2.18 -6.87
CA LEU A 74 -0.67 -2.44 -6.91
C LEU A 74 0.08 -1.71 -5.78
N LEU A 75 -0.20 -0.41 -5.59
CA LEU A 75 0.47 0.39 -4.58
C LEU A 75 0.19 -0.15 -3.18
N ASN A 76 -1.07 -0.49 -2.85
CA ASN A 76 -1.43 -0.99 -1.51
C ASN A 76 -0.87 -2.36 -1.16
N TYR A 77 -0.22 -3.06 -2.10
CA TYR A 77 0.53 -4.26 -1.74
C TYR A 77 1.59 -3.95 -0.67
N ILE A 78 2.16 -2.75 -0.71
CA ILE A 78 3.05 -2.20 0.32
C ILE A 78 2.18 -1.50 1.39
N PRO A 79 2.07 -2.05 2.62
CA PRO A 79 1.32 -1.41 3.70
C PRO A 79 1.80 0.03 3.95
N GLU A 80 0.86 0.90 4.34
CA GLU A 80 1.05 2.33 4.64
C GLU A 80 1.54 3.20 3.48
N ILE A 81 2.70 2.87 2.89
CA ILE A 81 3.31 3.60 1.78
C ILE A 81 2.38 3.58 0.56
N GLY A 82 1.78 2.43 0.27
CA GLY A 82 0.89 2.26 -0.87
C GLY A 82 -0.33 3.17 -0.85
N ALA A 83 -0.96 3.30 0.31
CA ALA A 83 -2.13 4.17 0.48
C ALA A 83 -1.77 5.65 0.35
N VAL A 84 -0.62 6.06 0.92
CA VAL A 84 -0.13 7.44 0.83
C VAL A 84 0.23 7.79 -0.61
N LEU A 85 1.00 6.94 -1.29
CA LEU A 85 1.35 7.12 -2.70
C LEU A 85 0.12 7.15 -3.59
N SER A 86 -0.84 6.27 -3.32
CA SER A 86 -2.09 6.26 -4.05
C SER A 86 -2.81 7.58 -3.87
N ALA A 87 -3.05 8.05 -2.63
CA ALA A 87 -3.72 9.32 -2.38
C ALA A 87 -2.98 10.50 -3.03
N PHE A 88 -1.65 10.49 -2.96
CA PHE A 88 -0.80 11.49 -3.60
C PHE A 88 -0.93 11.50 -5.13
N LEU A 89 -1.23 10.36 -5.76
CA LEU A 89 -1.51 10.30 -7.20
C LEU A 89 -2.96 10.65 -7.54
N THR A 90 -3.94 10.17 -6.76
CA THR A 90 -5.37 10.39 -7.06
C THR A 90 -5.79 11.84 -6.88
N LEU A 91 -5.27 12.53 -5.85
CA LEU A 91 -5.63 13.92 -5.54
C LEU A 91 -5.31 14.89 -6.69
N PRO A 92 -4.06 14.99 -7.18
CA PRO A 92 -3.75 15.86 -8.31
C PRO A 92 -4.44 15.39 -9.58
N ALA A 93 -4.65 14.08 -9.78
CA ALA A 93 -5.33 13.59 -10.98
C ALA A 93 -6.80 14.05 -11.06
N VAL A 94 -7.53 14.03 -9.95
CA VAL A 94 -8.90 14.59 -9.90
C VAL A 94 -8.85 16.11 -9.94
N MET A 95 -7.84 16.73 -9.32
CA MET A 95 -7.70 18.18 -9.32
C MET A 95 -7.38 18.72 -10.72
N PHE A 96 -6.61 18.01 -11.55
CA PHE A 96 -6.23 18.39 -12.93
C PHE A 96 -7.20 17.89 -14.01
N ASP A 97 -8.29 17.22 -13.64
CA ASP A 97 -9.30 16.77 -14.60
C ASP A 97 -9.97 17.98 -15.29
N GLY A 98 -9.62 18.19 -16.56
CA GLY A 98 -10.10 19.32 -17.37
C GLY A 98 -11.54 19.18 -17.87
N ALA A 99 -12.16 18.02 -17.67
CA ALA A 99 -13.52 17.75 -18.15
C ALA A 99 -14.63 18.34 -17.25
N ILE A 100 -14.28 18.84 -16.05
CA ILE A 100 -15.24 19.22 -15.00
C ILE A 100 -15.09 20.71 -14.65
N ASP A 101 -16.21 21.36 -14.32
CA ASP A 101 -16.22 22.75 -13.84
C ASP A 101 -15.25 22.98 -12.65
N PRO A 102 -14.53 24.11 -12.61
CA PRO A 102 -13.54 24.40 -11.57
C PRO A 102 -14.10 24.32 -10.14
N ASN A 103 -15.34 24.74 -9.90
CA ASN A 103 -15.98 24.64 -8.59
C ASN A 103 -16.32 23.19 -8.19
N ARG A 104 -16.69 22.34 -9.16
CA ARG A 104 -16.96 20.91 -8.92
C ARG A 104 -15.69 20.11 -8.67
N ARG A 105 -14.57 20.49 -9.29
CA ARG A 105 -13.26 19.84 -9.11
C ARG A 105 -12.77 19.90 -7.66
N VAL A 106 -12.88 21.07 -7.03
CA VAL A 106 -12.49 21.24 -5.62
C VAL A 106 -13.39 20.38 -4.73
N TRP A 107 -14.70 20.40 -4.96
CA TRP A 107 -15.65 19.58 -4.19
C TRP A 107 -15.40 18.07 -4.31
N ASN A 108 -15.13 17.60 -5.53
CA ASN A 108 -14.77 16.21 -5.79
C ASN A 108 -13.44 15.82 -5.10
N THR A 109 -12.45 16.70 -5.14
CA THR A 109 -11.15 16.46 -4.49
C THR A 109 -11.29 16.36 -2.96
N VAL A 110 -12.06 17.25 -2.34
CA VAL A 110 -12.32 17.23 -0.88
C VAL A 110 -13.12 15.98 -0.50
N THR A 111 -14.13 15.63 -1.28
CA THR A 111 -14.95 14.43 -1.05
C THR A 111 -14.10 13.16 -1.15
N LEU A 112 -13.23 13.07 -2.17
CA LEU A 112 -12.30 11.95 -2.32
C LEU A 112 -11.31 11.87 -1.15
N ALA A 113 -10.78 13.00 -0.69
CA ALA A 113 -9.87 13.04 0.46
C ALA A 113 -10.54 12.51 1.74
N ILE A 114 -11.78 12.96 2.01
CA ILE A 114 -12.54 12.52 3.20
C ILE A 114 -12.89 11.04 3.09
N CYS A 115 -13.51 10.62 1.97
CA CYS A 115 -13.88 9.22 1.76
C CYS A 115 -12.65 8.30 1.77
N GLY A 116 -11.56 8.69 1.11
CA GLY A 116 -10.33 7.91 1.07
C GLY A 116 -9.68 7.75 2.45
N THR A 117 -9.70 8.80 3.27
CA THR A 117 -9.24 8.73 4.66
C THR A 117 -10.10 7.77 5.48
N ILE A 118 -11.42 7.85 5.36
CA ILE A 118 -12.35 6.92 6.05
C ILE A 118 -12.09 5.48 5.61
N ILE A 119 -11.98 5.22 4.31
CA ILE A 119 -11.71 3.88 3.76
C ILE A 119 -10.37 3.36 4.29
N LYS A 120 -9.33 4.21 4.37
CA LYS A 120 -8.02 3.83 4.90
C LYS A 120 -8.08 3.54 6.40
N VAL A 121 -8.78 4.34 7.19
CA VAL A 121 -8.98 4.10 8.62
C VAL A 121 -9.74 2.80 8.85
N VAL A 122 -10.81 2.54 8.10
CA VAL A 122 -11.58 1.28 8.23
C VAL A 122 -10.73 0.09 7.78
N THR A 123 -10.05 0.19 6.65
CA THR A 123 -9.23 -0.92 6.12
C THR A 123 -8.04 -1.21 7.05
N GLY A 124 -7.34 -0.17 7.53
CA GLY A 124 -6.20 -0.33 8.42
C GLY A 124 -6.61 -0.76 9.83
N ASN A 125 -7.54 -0.05 10.46
CA ASN A 125 -7.85 -0.30 11.88
C ASN A 125 -8.85 -1.43 12.09
N VAL A 126 -9.74 -1.71 11.14
CA VAL A 126 -10.71 -2.81 11.28
C VAL A 126 -10.22 -4.03 10.54
N VAL A 127 -9.90 -3.92 9.25
CA VAL A 127 -9.59 -5.10 8.45
C VAL A 127 -8.23 -5.69 8.84
N GLU A 128 -7.16 -4.89 8.96
CA GLU A 128 -5.85 -5.43 9.38
C GLU A 128 -5.87 -5.94 10.83
N VAL A 129 -6.53 -5.24 11.76
CA VAL A 129 -6.65 -5.70 13.16
C VAL A 129 -7.45 -6.99 13.28
N ARG A 130 -8.58 -7.12 12.57
CA ARG A 130 -9.38 -8.36 12.56
C ARG A 130 -8.59 -9.51 11.94
N LEU A 131 -7.84 -9.23 10.88
CA LEU A 131 -6.90 -10.17 10.27
C LEU A 131 -5.91 -10.73 11.29
N TYR A 132 -5.24 -9.83 12.02
CA TYR A 132 -4.24 -10.19 13.02
C TYR A 132 -4.88 -10.89 14.22
N ALA A 133 -6.09 -10.52 14.63
CA ALA A 133 -6.80 -11.17 15.72
C ALA A 133 -7.23 -12.61 15.37
N THR A 134 -7.77 -12.85 14.17
CA THR A 134 -8.26 -14.18 13.76
C THR A 134 -7.13 -15.15 13.44
N ARG A 135 -5.98 -14.68 12.94
CA ARG A 135 -4.84 -15.55 12.58
C ARG A 135 -3.70 -15.55 13.60
N GLY A 136 -3.57 -14.51 14.43
CA GLY A 136 -2.62 -14.47 15.55
C GLY A 136 -2.90 -15.54 16.60
N GLY A 137 -4.17 -15.91 16.79
CA GLY A 137 -4.57 -17.04 17.66
C GLY A 137 -4.23 -18.43 17.12
N GLN A 138 -3.61 -18.55 15.94
CA GLN A 138 -3.07 -19.82 15.42
C GLN A 138 -1.56 -19.97 15.68
N PHE A 139 -0.94 -18.99 16.35
CA PHE A 139 0.50 -18.95 16.65
C PHE A 139 0.82 -18.77 18.15
N MET A 140 -0.22 -18.74 19.00
CA MET A 140 -0.13 -18.91 20.46
C MET A 140 -0.67 -20.29 20.82
#